data_AF-A0A938CKP9-F1
#
_entry.id   AF-A0A938CKP9-F1
#
_cell.length_a   1.000
_cell.length_b   1.000
_cell.length_c   1.000
_cell.angle_alpha   90.00
_cell.angle_beta   90.00
_cell.angle_gamma   90.00
#
_symmetry.space_group_name_H-M   'P 1'
#
loop_
_entity.id
_entity.type
_entity.pdbx_description
1 polymer ?
#
loop_
_entity_poly.entity_id
_entity_poly.type
_entity_poly.pdbx_seq_one_letter_code
_entity_poly.pdbx_strand_id
1 'polypeptide(L)'
;MPSTKGKIIFEHEGIGGVPAHNTLHVPLNQREYSWEEEHVRELFDDLDHAMEAGQASYFLGTIVFTTGDGGITEVSDGQQRLATTTILLAAIRD
;
A
#
# COMPACT_ATOMS: atom_id res chain seq x y z
N MET A 1 -1.90 -9.99 -33.65
CA MET A 1 -2.20 -8.78 -32.86
C MET A 1 -1.05 -8.60 -31.88
N PRO A 2 -0.32 -7.48 -31.86
CA PRO A 2 0.73 -7.32 -30.87
C PRO A 2 0.08 -7.14 -29.49
N SER A 3 0.42 -8.04 -28.57
CA SER A 3 0.01 -7.97 -27.16
C SER A 3 0.64 -6.74 -26.51
N THR A 4 -0.16 -5.88 -25.90
CA THR A 4 0.33 -4.81 -25.02
C THR A 4 0.84 -5.41 -23.71
N LYS A 5 1.96 -6.14 -23.77
CA LYS A 5 2.71 -6.55 -22.57
C LYS A 5 3.68 -5.43 -22.22
N GLY A 6 3.59 -4.89 -21.00
CA GLY A 6 4.65 -4.09 -20.40
C GLY A 6 4.42 -2.58 -20.25
N LYS A 7 3.18 -2.09 -20.18
CA LYS A 7 2.95 -0.68 -19.79
C LYS A 7 2.90 -0.57 -18.27
N ILE A 8 3.92 0.04 -17.67
CA ILE A 8 3.88 0.47 -16.26
C ILE A 8 3.05 1.75 -16.20
N ILE A 9 2.07 1.77 -15.30
CA ILE A 9 1.21 2.93 -15.05
C ILE A 9 1.54 3.42 -13.64
N PHE A 10 1.69 4.73 -13.48
CA PHE A 10 1.89 5.37 -12.19
C PHE A 10 0.65 6.22 -11.90
N GLU A 11 0.02 5.94 -10.77
CA GLU A 11 -1.17 6.65 -10.30
C GLU A 11 -0.89 7.17 -8.89
N HIS A 12 -1.44 8.35 -8.59
CA HIS A 12 -1.41 8.91 -7.25
C HIS A 12 -2.79 8.72 -6.63
N GLU A 13 -2.85 7.88 -5.60
CA GLU A 13 -4.10 7.56 -4.91
C GLU A 13 -3.89 7.73 -3.40
N GLY A 14 -4.91 8.22 -2.70
CA GLY A 14 -4.91 8.20 -1.24
C GLY A 14 -4.95 6.75 -0.74
N ILE A 15 -4.19 6.43 0.31
CA ILE A 15 -4.02 5.03 0.75
C ILE A 15 -5.34 4.33 1.09
N GLY A 16 -6.37 5.05 1.52
CA GLY A 16 -7.71 4.49 1.75
C GLY A 16 -8.47 4.10 0.47
N GLY A 17 -8.16 4.74 -0.67
CA GLY A 17 -8.75 4.39 -1.97
C GLY A 17 -8.32 3.01 -2.46
N VAL A 18 -7.06 2.65 -2.19
CA VAL A 18 -6.46 1.38 -2.61
C VAL A 18 -7.31 0.16 -2.19
N PRO A 19 -7.61 -0.08 -0.89
CA PRO A 19 -8.49 -1.18 -0.48
C PRO A 19 -9.98 -0.90 -0.74
N ALA A 20 -10.40 0.35 -0.91
CA ALA A 20 -11.81 0.67 -1.19
C ALA A 20 -12.20 0.33 -2.64
N HIS A 21 -11.28 0.45 -3.59
CA HIS A 21 -11.53 0.26 -5.02
C HIS A 21 -11.06 -1.09 -5.55
N ASN A 22 -10.29 -1.86 -4.77
CA ASN A 22 -9.67 -3.09 -5.23
C ASN A 22 -9.89 -4.25 -4.26
N THR A 23 -10.08 -5.45 -4.81
CA THR A 23 -9.82 -6.70 -4.07
C THR A 23 -8.36 -7.06 -4.28
N LEU A 24 -7.57 -6.98 -3.21
CA LEU A 24 -6.13 -7.18 -3.26
C LEU A 24 -5.76 -8.61 -2.88
N HIS A 25 -4.84 -9.20 -3.63
CA HIS A 25 -4.30 -10.52 -3.36
C HIS A 25 -2.80 -10.41 -3.02
N VAL A 26 -2.37 -11.14 -2.00
CA VAL A 26 -0.96 -11.30 -1.67
C VAL A 26 -0.51 -12.68 -2.18
N PRO A 27 0.36 -12.76 -3.19
CA PRO A 27 0.84 -14.02 -3.72
C PRO A 27 1.58 -14.88 -2.69
N LEU A 28 1.51 -16.20 -2.82
CA LEU A 28 2.15 -17.15 -1.89
C LEU A 28 3.68 -17.03 -1.81
N ASN A 29 4.33 -16.49 -2.85
CA ASN A 29 5.76 -16.27 -2.90
C ASN A 29 6.19 -14.96 -2.20
N GLN A 30 5.25 -14.17 -1.70
CA GLN A 30 5.56 -13.00 -0.87
C GLN A 30 5.80 -13.42 0.58
N ARG A 31 6.60 -12.64 1.29
CA ARG A 31 6.89 -12.87 2.71
C ARG A 31 5.66 -12.58 3.58
N GLU A 32 5.59 -13.26 4.70
CA GLU A 32 4.62 -12.96 5.77
C GLU A 32 4.82 -11.55 6.34
N TYR A 33 3.84 -11.07 7.10
CA TYR A 33 3.99 -9.80 7.82
C TYR A 33 5.13 -9.91 8.84
N SER A 34 6.09 -9.00 8.73
CA SER A 34 7.37 -9.08 9.46
C SER A 34 7.84 -7.70 9.93
N TRP A 35 6.98 -6.68 9.87
CA TRP A 35 7.29 -5.39 10.48
C TRP A 35 7.21 -5.54 12.00
N GLU A 36 8.33 -5.28 12.64
CA GLU A 36 8.45 -5.16 14.08
C GLU A 36 8.00 -3.77 14.57
N GLU A 37 7.87 -3.63 15.88
CA GLU A 37 7.37 -2.41 16.52
C GLU A 37 8.13 -1.15 16.09
N GLU A 38 9.46 -1.23 15.92
CA GLU A 38 10.29 -0.12 15.44
C GLU A 38 9.82 0.40 14.07
N HIS A 39 9.60 -0.49 13.10
CA HIS A 39 9.12 -0.10 11.76
C HIS A 39 7.73 0.54 11.80
N VAL A 40 6.86 0.07 12.70
CA VAL A 40 5.51 0.64 12.86
C VAL A 40 5.60 2.03 13.50
N ARG A 41 6.46 2.20 14.50
CA ARG A 41 6.71 3.50 15.13
C ARG A 41 7.28 4.49 14.13
N GLU A 42 8.26 4.10 13.33
CA GLU A 42 8.81 4.96 12.27
C GLU A 42 7.72 5.46 11.32
N LEU A 43 6.81 4.57 10.87
CA LEU A 43 5.67 4.97 10.04
C LEU A 43 4.77 5.99 10.75
N PHE A 44 4.50 5.80 12.04
CA PHE A 44 3.62 6.67 12.80
C PHE A 44 4.26 8.02 13.09
N ASP A 45 5.54 8.03 13.45
CA ASP A 45 6.32 9.24 13.65
C ASP A 45 6.34 10.07 12.37
N ASP A 46 6.59 9.45 11.21
CA ASP A 46 6.56 10.15 9.92
C ASP A 46 5.21 10.81 9.62
N LEU A 47 4.10 10.11 9.92
CA LEU A 47 2.75 10.66 9.76
C LEU A 47 2.48 11.81 10.73
N ASP A 48 2.90 11.67 11.98
CA ASP A 48 2.74 12.69 13.03
C ASP A 48 3.52 13.96 12.67
N HIS A 49 4.79 13.83 12.28
CA HIS A 49 5.61 14.95 11.83
C HIS A 49 4.99 15.66 10.60
N ALA A 50 4.43 14.91 9.65
CA ALA A 50 3.77 15.51 8.51
C ALA A 50 2.52 16.32 8.90
N MET A 51 1.76 15.82 9.88
CA MET A 51 0.58 16.49 10.44
C MET A 51 0.97 17.75 11.22
N GLU A 52 1.97 17.68 12.10
CA GLU A 52 2.48 18.81 12.87
C GLU A 52 3.04 19.92 11.96
N ALA A 53 3.71 19.53 10.87
CA ALA A 53 4.20 20.46 9.85
C ALA A 53 3.08 21.06 8.97
N GLY A 54 1.82 20.66 9.16
CA GLY A 54 0.67 21.15 8.39
C GLY A 54 0.72 20.76 6.91
N GLN A 55 1.36 19.63 6.59
CA GLN A 55 1.44 19.16 5.21
C GLN A 55 0.05 18.69 4.73
N ALA A 56 -0.34 19.16 3.54
CA ALA A 56 -1.62 18.74 2.94
C ALA A 56 -1.62 17.27 2.50
N SER A 57 -0.44 16.68 2.29
CA SER A 57 -0.25 15.27 1.96
C SER A 57 1.13 14.80 2.38
N TYR A 58 1.23 13.50 2.71
CA TYR A 58 2.48 12.81 2.98
C TYR A 58 2.67 11.67 1.98
N PHE A 59 3.88 11.52 1.44
CA PHE A 59 4.19 10.43 0.52
C PHE A 59 4.51 9.16 1.30
N LEU A 60 3.51 8.30 1.46
CA LEU A 60 3.63 7.04 2.18
C LEU A 60 4.61 6.05 1.51
N GLY A 61 4.96 6.26 0.24
CA GLY A 61 5.78 5.36 -0.54
C GLY A 61 4.98 4.61 -1.62
N THR A 62 5.71 4.10 -2.62
CA THR A 62 5.10 3.40 -3.77
C THR A 62 4.57 2.03 -3.35
N ILE A 63 3.35 1.67 -3.77
CA ILE A 63 2.86 0.29 -3.73
C ILE A 63 2.86 -0.22 -5.17
N VAL A 64 3.44 -1.40 -5.39
CA VAL A 64 3.54 -1.97 -6.73
C VAL A 64 2.51 -3.08 -6.86
N PHE A 65 1.62 -2.92 -7.83
CA PHE A 65 0.64 -3.94 -8.20
C PHE A 65 0.99 -4.62 -9.51
N THR A 66 0.65 -5.89 -9.59
CA THR A 66 0.71 -6.70 -10.82
C THR A 66 -0.66 -7.32 -11.08
N THR A 67 -0.93 -7.62 -12.34
CA THR A 67 -2.12 -8.40 -12.70
C THR A 67 -1.76 -9.88 -12.68
N GLY A 68 -2.25 -10.59 -11.67
CA GLY A 68 -2.12 -12.05 -11.55
C GLY A 68 -3.07 -12.80 -12.47
N ASP A 69 -3.09 -14.13 -12.31
CA ASP A 69 -3.99 -15.00 -13.07
C ASP A 69 -5.46 -14.62 -12.84
N GLY A 70 -6.25 -14.65 -13.92
CA GLY A 70 -7.67 -14.26 -13.86
C GLY A 70 -7.92 -12.76 -13.70
N GLY A 71 -6.90 -11.91 -13.80
CA GLY A 71 -7.06 -10.45 -13.71
C GLY A 71 -7.05 -9.91 -12.28
N ILE A 72 -6.63 -10.73 -11.31
CA ILE A 72 -6.58 -10.35 -9.90
C ILE A 72 -5.46 -9.32 -9.68
N THR A 73 -5.74 -8.26 -8.90
CA THR A 73 -4.74 -7.28 -8.49
C THR A 73 -3.88 -7.85 -7.37
N GLU A 74 -2.61 -8.11 -7.68
CA GLU A 74 -1.64 -8.69 -6.75
C GLU A 74 -0.67 -7.64 -6.23
N VAL A 75 -0.38 -7.70 -4.93
CA VAL A 75 0.61 -6.85 -4.29
C VAL A 75 2.00 -7.45 -4.53
N SER A 76 2.83 -6.76 -5.31
CA SER A 76 4.21 -7.17 -5.61
C SER A 76 5.24 -6.53 -4.70
N ASP A 77 5.01 -5.28 -4.27
CA ASP A 77 5.87 -4.55 -3.33
C ASP A 77 5.05 -3.56 -2.49
N GLY A 78 5.56 -3.17 -1.33
CA GLY A 78 4.89 -2.28 -0.38
C GLY A 78 3.86 -2.96 0.53
N GLN A 79 3.80 -4.29 0.52
CA GLN A 79 2.83 -5.10 1.28
C GLN A 79 2.77 -4.75 2.78
N GLN A 80 3.91 -4.67 3.48
CA GLN A 80 3.92 -4.42 4.93
C GLN A 80 3.36 -3.05 5.28
N ARG A 81 3.70 -2.04 4.47
CA ARG A 81 3.18 -0.68 4.62
C ARG A 81 1.68 -0.65 4.36
N LEU A 82 1.23 -1.23 3.24
CA LEU A 82 -0.19 -1.33 2.93
C LEU A 82 -0.97 -2.01 4.06
N ALA A 83 -0.49 -3.14 4.57
CA ALA A 83 -1.11 -3.87 5.66
C ALA A 83 -1.20 -3.01 6.94
N THR A 84 -0.07 -2.41 7.36
CA THR A 84 -0.01 -1.59 8.58
C THR A 84 -0.93 -0.38 8.50
N THR A 85 -0.92 0.34 7.38
CA THR A 85 -1.79 1.50 7.20
C THR A 85 -3.26 1.10 7.09
N THR A 86 -3.57 -0.05 6.50
CA THR A 86 -4.95 -0.57 6.47
C THR A 86 -5.45 -0.90 7.88
N ILE A 87 -4.60 -1.50 8.72
CA ILE A 87 -4.92 -1.78 10.12
C ILE A 87 -5.12 -0.47 10.90
N LEU A 88 -4.25 0.52 10.71
CA LEU A 88 -4.39 1.85 11.33
C LEU A 88 -5.73 2.49 10.94
N LEU A 89 -6.09 2.49 9.66
CA LEU A 89 -7.37 3.03 9.19
C LEU A 89 -8.57 2.28 9.80
N ALA A 90 -8.47 0.96 9.93
CA ALA A 90 -9.51 0.18 10.60
C ALA A 90 -9.64 0.54 12.09
N ALA A 91 -8.52 0.75 12.79
CA ALA A 91 -8.52 1.14 14.20
C ALA A 91 -9.03 2.57 14.44
N ILE A 92 -8.86 3.49 13.47
CA ILE A 92 -9.43 4.85 13.53
C ILE A 92 -10.93 4.85 13.26
N ARG A 93 -11.40 3.93 12.40
CA ARG A 93 -12.82 3.80 12.05
C ARG A 93 -13.66 3.31 13.24
N ASP A 94 -13.10 2.40 14.02
CA ASP A 94 -13.76 1.75 15.17
C ASP A 94 -13.74 2.66 16.42
#